data_AF-J2VMF2-F1
#
_entry.id   AF-J2VMF2-F1
#
_cell.length_a   1.000
_cell.length_b   1.000
_cell.length_c   1.000
_cell.angle_alpha   90.00
_cell.angle_beta   90.00
_cell.angle_gamma   90.00
#
_symmetry.space_group_name_H-M   'P 1'
#
loop_
_entity.id
_entity.type
_entity.pdbx_description
1 polymer ?
#
loop_
_entity_poly.entity_id
_entity_poly.type
_entity_poly.pdbx_seq_one_letter_code
_entity_poly.pdbx_strand_id
1 'polypeptide(L)'
;MVSLPEWLDWNACINILLALMQASQHALLHLLSALGLTQDIEGQPGWPFATRLSGEVLLIDRSVARSLLLALATSGLAVVLLVLGLVAVRRWRLAAWSLAAVLALAAPWPDHALLTGRATPSSFHDSPTRFSDASIVRGERLYGQQCASCHGADGRGDTTLGLSLATAPPNLAGPLLWRRADGDLLWAIRHGKGAMPAFEQLSASDAWALIDYMKANAAGTSLRETGTWQQPVRLPTLRLDCTRTALHGTDQWQGQRVRVVLARAGAMAPLEDPRMQSLLLDPKHLVAAIGHAGVPTVDCRNTDQQAWRALEIVTGTAPAQMDGLQLIADRDGWLRARKSASDDASGWSDTDMLCRSPLGTQDTNQDGSGKGTAVAAGLGQANQARVAQQGLERLIAAMDAEPVRFIKGGFVH
;
A
#
# COMPACT_ATOMS: atom_id res chain seq x y z
N MET A 1 -29.03 13.27 -18.04
CA MET A 1 -28.26 12.48 -17.05
C MET A 1 -29.25 11.61 -16.28
N VAL A 2 -29.11 10.29 -16.31
CA VAL A 2 -29.96 9.41 -15.50
C VAL A 2 -29.29 9.25 -14.13
N SER A 3 -29.88 9.83 -13.10
CA SER A 3 -29.53 9.56 -11.70
C SER A 3 -30.01 8.16 -11.34
N LEU A 4 -29.07 7.23 -11.18
CA LEU A 4 -29.33 5.90 -10.64
C LEU A 4 -29.46 5.98 -9.12
N PRO A 5 -30.20 5.04 -8.49
CA PRO A 5 -30.64 5.18 -7.09
C PRO A 5 -29.50 5.05 -6.07
N GLU A 6 -29.68 5.73 -4.93
CA GLU A 6 -28.66 5.97 -3.89
C GLU A 6 -28.18 4.72 -3.13
N TRP A 7 -28.80 3.55 -3.33
CA TRP A 7 -28.43 2.31 -2.64
C TRP A 7 -27.25 1.55 -3.27
N LEU A 8 -26.76 1.96 -4.44
CA LEU A 8 -25.63 1.30 -5.11
C LEU A 8 -24.30 1.96 -4.76
N ASP A 9 -23.50 1.33 -3.89
CA ASP A 9 -22.12 1.73 -3.62
C ASP A 9 -21.25 1.53 -4.88
N TRP A 10 -21.04 2.63 -5.61
CA TRP A 10 -20.20 2.68 -6.80
C TRP A 10 -18.74 2.33 -6.53
N ASN A 11 -18.21 2.65 -5.35
CA ASN A 11 -16.82 2.34 -5.00
C ASN A 11 -16.67 0.83 -4.78
N ALA A 12 -17.58 0.20 -4.04
CA ALA A 12 -17.62 -1.27 -3.91
C ALA A 12 -17.77 -1.97 -5.27
N CYS A 13 -18.65 -1.48 -6.15
CA CYS A 13 -18.86 -2.05 -7.47
C CYS A 13 -17.59 -1.96 -8.35
N ILE A 14 -16.94 -0.79 -8.39
CA ILE A 14 -15.68 -0.60 -9.14
C ILE A 14 -14.57 -1.48 -8.54
N ASN A 15 -14.45 -1.55 -7.21
CA ASN A 15 -13.43 -2.37 -6.55
C ASN A 15 -13.61 -3.87 -6.86
N ILE A 16 -14.84 -4.38 -6.90
CA ILE A 16 -15.14 -5.76 -7.33
C ILE A 16 -14.73 -5.97 -8.79
N LEU A 17 -15.06 -5.03 -9.69
CA LEU A 17 -14.68 -5.12 -11.11
C LEU A 17 -13.16 -5.15 -11.30
N LEU A 18 -12.43 -4.29 -10.59
CA LEU A 18 -10.96 -4.27 -10.59
C LEU A 18 -10.36 -5.58 -10.06
N ALA A 19 -10.88 -6.10 -8.96
CA ALA A 19 -10.45 -7.36 -8.38
C ALA A 19 -10.69 -8.54 -9.35
N LEU A 20 -11.84 -8.58 -10.04
CA LEU A 20 -12.16 -9.59 -11.04
C LEU A 20 -11.25 -9.48 -12.28
N MET A 21 -10.96 -8.27 -12.77
CA MET A 21 -10.02 -8.04 -13.87
C MET A 21 -8.61 -8.52 -13.50
N GLN A 22 -8.16 -8.25 -12.27
CA GLN A 22 -6.84 -8.65 -11.80
C GLN A 22 -6.75 -10.16 -11.55
N ALA A 23 -7.76 -10.76 -10.93
CA ALA A 23 -7.82 -12.20 -10.68
C ALA A 23 -7.91 -13.01 -11.99
N SER A 24 -8.72 -12.57 -12.95
CA SER A 24 -8.83 -13.22 -14.26
C SER A 24 -7.51 -13.25 -15.02
N GLN A 25 -6.71 -12.19 -14.95
CA GLN A 25 -5.41 -12.13 -15.60
C GLN A 25 -4.36 -13.03 -14.93
N HIS A 26 -4.31 -13.07 -13.59
CA HIS A 26 -3.44 -14.04 -12.90
C HIS A 26 -3.86 -15.49 -13.17
N ALA A 27 -5.17 -15.77 -13.16
CA ALA A 27 -5.68 -17.10 -13.48
C ALA A 27 -5.30 -17.53 -14.92
N LEU A 28 -5.40 -16.60 -15.88
CA LEU A 28 -4.92 -16.84 -17.25
C LEU A 28 -3.41 -17.06 -17.30
N LEU A 29 -2.60 -16.26 -16.58
CA LEU A 29 -1.15 -16.42 -16.52
C LEU A 29 -0.75 -17.79 -15.95
N HIS A 30 -1.35 -18.20 -14.83
CA HIS A 30 -1.10 -19.51 -14.23
C HIS A 30 -1.57 -20.65 -15.11
N LEU A 31 -2.70 -20.51 -15.82
CA LEU A 31 -3.16 -21.50 -16.79
C LEU A 31 -2.18 -21.64 -17.97
N LEU A 32 -1.72 -20.53 -18.55
CA LEU A 32 -0.74 -20.54 -19.64
C LEU A 32 0.59 -21.13 -19.18
N SER A 33 1.03 -20.81 -17.95
CA SER A 33 2.22 -21.39 -17.33
C SER A 33 2.10 -22.90 -17.11
N ALA A 34 0.98 -23.38 -16.58
CA ALA A 34 0.71 -24.81 -16.40
C ALA A 34 0.64 -25.58 -17.75
N LEU A 35 0.29 -24.90 -18.84
CA LEU A 35 0.30 -25.43 -20.20
C LEU A 35 1.67 -25.31 -20.91
N GLY A 36 2.69 -24.75 -20.27
CA GLY A 36 4.01 -24.53 -20.86
C GLY A 36 4.04 -23.42 -21.93
N LEU A 37 3.06 -22.53 -21.95
CA LEU A 37 2.89 -21.45 -22.93
C LEU A 37 3.51 -20.12 -22.50
N THR A 38 4.20 -20.08 -21.35
CA THR A 38 4.93 -18.91 -20.84
C THR A 38 6.38 -19.27 -20.56
N GLN A 39 7.29 -18.30 -20.75
CA GLN A 39 8.67 -18.44 -20.30
C GLN A 39 8.78 -18.13 -18.80
N ASP A 40 9.68 -18.79 -18.09
CA ASP A 40 10.10 -18.33 -16.76
C ASP A 40 11.06 -17.15 -16.91
N ILE A 41 10.81 -16.09 -16.15
CA ILE A 41 11.61 -14.86 -16.15
C ILE A 41 11.87 -14.50 -14.69
N GLU A 42 13.14 -14.50 -14.29
CA GLU A 42 13.55 -14.16 -12.92
C GLU A 42 12.83 -15.01 -11.83
N GLY A 43 12.48 -16.28 -12.14
CA GLY A 43 11.85 -17.24 -11.23
C GLY A 43 10.32 -17.16 -11.14
N GLN A 44 9.67 -16.46 -12.08
CA GLN A 44 8.21 -16.29 -12.16
C GLN A 44 7.72 -16.42 -13.62
N PRO A 45 6.46 -16.85 -13.85
CA PRO A 45 5.92 -16.98 -15.20
C PRO A 45 5.71 -15.61 -15.86
N GLY A 46 6.38 -15.39 -16.99
CA GLY A 46 6.30 -14.17 -17.77
C GLY A 46 4.98 -14.03 -18.53
N TRP A 47 4.38 -12.85 -18.47
CA TRP A 47 3.19 -12.48 -19.24
C TRP A 47 3.48 -12.44 -20.74
N PRO A 48 2.81 -13.27 -21.58
CA PRO A 48 3.23 -13.46 -22.98
C PRO A 48 2.65 -12.42 -23.95
N PHE A 49 1.83 -11.47 -23.49
CA PHE A 49 1.14 -10.49 -24.35
C PHE A 49 1.70 -9.08 -24.17
N ALA A 50 1.77 -8.29 -25.25
CA ALA A 50 2.23 -6.89 -25.19
C ALA A 50 1.26 -5.94 -24.45
N THR A 51 0.04 -6.39 -24.15
CA THR A 51 -0.99 -5.64 -23.44
C THR A 51 -1.53 -6.42 -22.25
N ARG A 52 -2.03 -5.69 -21.26
CA ARG A 52 -2.83 -6.18 -20.12
C ARG A 52 -4.10 -5.34 -20.04
N LEU A 53 -5.11 -5.83 -19.30
CA LEU A 53 -6.22 -4.97 -18.90
C LEU A 53 -5.71 -3.91 -17.92
N SER A 54 -6.23 -2.69 -18.06
CA SER A 54 -5.96 -1.58 -17.16
C SER A 54 -7.25 -1.07 -16.54
N GLY A 55 -7.31 -1.11 -15.22
CA GLY A 55 -8.41 -0.55 -14.43
C GLY A 55 -8.20 0.92 -14.06
N GLU A 56 -7.03 1.49 -14.37
CA GLU A 56 -6.59 2.81 -13.92
C GLU A 56 -7.59 3.93 -14.31
N VAL A 57 -8.19 3.81 -15.50
CA VAL A 57 -9.20 4.76 -16.01
C VAL A 57 -10.55 4.62 -15.31
N LEU A 58 -10.95 3.40 -14.88
CA LEU A 58 -12.25 3.15 -14.24
C LEU A 58 -12.42 3.88 -12.90
N LEU A 59 -11.30 4.17 -12.24
CA LEU A 59 -11.25 4.94 -10.99
C LEU A 59 -11.21 6.46 -11.21
N ILE A 60 -10.69 6.91 -12.34
CA ILE A 60 -10.62 8.33 -12.72
C ILE A 60 -11.96 8.77 -13.32
N ASP A 61 -12.53 7.97 -14.21
CA ASP A 61 -13.77 8.28 -14.93
C ASP A 61 -14.85 7.20 -14.70
N ARG A 62 -15.82 7.55 -13.86
CA ARG A 62 -17.00 6.73 -13.55
C ARG A 62 -17.89 6.48 -14.78
N SER A 63 -17.78 7.27 -15.85
CA SER A 63 -18.52 7.03 -17.10
C SER A 63 -18.02 5.77 -17.81
N VAL A 64 -16.71 5.54 -17.82
CA VAL A 64 -16.08 4.33 -18.41
C VAL A 64 -16.50 3.08 -17.62
N ALA A 65 -16.50 3.16 -16.28
CA ALA A 65 -17.00 2.08 -15.42
C ALA A 65 -18.48 1.76 -15.65
N ARG A 66 -19.34 2.79 -15.81
CA ARG A 66 -20.76 2.61 -16.13
C ARG A 66 -20.97 1.95 -17.48
N SER A 67 -20.28 2.42 -18.52
CA SER A 67 -20.36 1.83 -19.87
C SER A 67 -19.89 0.38 -19.86
N LEU A 68 -18.79 0.06 -19.16
CA LEU A 68 -18.30 -1.31 -19.01
C LEU A 68 -19.32 -2.22 -18.29
N LEU A 69 -19.91 -1.77 -17.18
CA LEU A 69 -20.92 -2.56 -16.46
C LEU A 69 -22.19 -2.79 -17.30
N LEU A 70 -22.62 -1.79 -18.07
CA LEU A 70 -23.75 -1.93 -19.01
C LEU A 70 -23.41 -2.87 -20.17
N ALA A 71 -22.19 -2.81 -20.71
CA ALA A 71 -21.70 -3.72 -21.74
C ALA A 71 -21.63 -5.18 -21.24
N LEU A 72 -21.16 -5.39 -20.01
CA LEU A 72 -21.14 -6.71 -19.36
C LEU A 72 -22.55 -7.23 -19.09
N ALA A 73 -23.47 -6.38 -18.60
CA ALA A 73 -24.86 -6.78 -18.34
C ALA A 73 -25.63 -7.12 -19.62
N THR A 74 -25.49 -6.33 -20.68
CA THR A 74 -26.12 -6.58 -21.99
C THR A 74 -25.53 -7.83 -22.67
N SER A 75 -24.21 -8.01 -22.61
CA SER A 75 -23.54 -9.22 -23.11
C SER A 75 -23.96 -10.46 -22.31
N GLY A 76 -24.07 -10.37 -20.98
CA GLY A 76 -24.56 -11.45 -20.13
C GLY A 76 -26.00 -11.86 -20.46
N LEU A 77 -26.89 -10.88 -20.67
CA LEU A 77 -28.27 -11.14 -21.12
C LEU A 77 -28.31 -11.80 -22.50
N ALA A 78 -27.44 -11.37 -23.44
CA ALA A 78 -27.31 -12.02 -24.74
C ALA A 78 -26.90 -13.50 -24.61
N VAL A 79 -25.92 -13.82 -23.75
CA VAL A 79 -25.51 -15.20 -23.46
C VAL A 79 -26.64 -16.02 -22.85
N VAL A 80 -27.38 -15.47 -21.88
CA VAL A 80 -28.56 -16.14 -21.30
C VAL A 80 -29.62 -16.44 -22.37
N LEU A 81 -29.90 -15.52 -23.28
CA LEU A 81 -30.83 -15.74 -24.38
C LEU A 81 -30.33 -16.77 -25.40
N LEU A 82 -29.03 -16.83 -25.69
CA LEU A 82 -28.44 -17.89 -26.52
C LEU A 82 -28.67 -19.27 -25.90
N VAL A 83 -28.39 -19.42 -24.60
CA VAL A 83 -28.55 -20.67 -23.85
C VAL A 83 -30.03 -21.07 -23.76
N LEU A 84 -30.93 -20.15 -23.42
CA LEU A 84 -32.37 -20.41 -23.42
C LEU A 84 -32.88 -20.79 -24.82
N GLY A 85 -32.31 -20.20 -25.88
CA GLY A 85 -32.60 -20.54 -27.27
C GLY A 85 -32.12 -21.94 -27.72
N LEU A 86 -31.28 -22.63 -26.94
CA LEU A 86 -30.96 -24.05 -27.15
C LEU A 86 -32.10 -24.97 -26.70
N VAL A 87 -32.77 -24.60 -25.59
CA VAL A 87 -33.82 -25.41 -24.92
C VAL A 87 -35.23 -25.02 -25.39
N ALA A 88 -35.41 -23.81 -25.92
CA ALA A 88 -36.73 -23.30 -26.34
C ALA A 88 -37.35 -24.09 -27.51
N VAL A 89 -38.70 -24.10 -27.57
CA VAL A 89 -39.46 -24.68 -28.69
C VAL A 89 -39.13 -23.94 -30.00
N ARG A 90 -39.04 -24.68 -31.12
CA ARG A 90 -38.55 -24.20 -32.44
C ARG A 90 -39.03 -22.81 -32.87
N ARG A 91 -40.27 -22.42 -32.55
CA ARG A 91 -40.84 -21.09 -32.85
C ARG A 91 -40.19 -19.92 -32.10
N TRP A 92 -39.69 -20.14 -30.89
CA TRP A 92 -39.06 -19.10 -30.06
C TRP A 92 -37.53 -19.05 -30.21
N ARG A 93 -36.89 -20.14 -30.67
CA ARG A 93 -35.42 -20.22 -30.80
C ARG A 93 -34.85 -19.10 -31.65
N LEU A 94 -35.44 -18.87 -32.83
CA LEU A 94 -34.99 -17.82 -33.74
C LEU A 94 -35.17 -16.42 -33.14
N ALA A 95 -36.28 -16.15 -32.45
CA ALA A 95 -36.50 -14.88 -31.79
C ALA A 95 -35.50 -14.62 -30.65
N ALA A 96 -35.20 -15.64 -29.83
CA ALA A 96 -34.21 -15.56 -28.76
C ALA A 96 -32.79 -15.31 -29.30
N TRP A 97 -32.39 -16.02 -30.36
CA TRP A 97 -31.08 -15.84 -30.98
C TRP A 97 -30.95 -14.50 -31.71
N SER A 98 -31.99 -14.02 -32.41
CA SER A 98 -32.00 -12.68 -33.00
C SER A 98 -31.89 -11.58 -31.94
N LEU A 99 -32.62 -11.70 -30.82
CA LEU A 99 -32.53 -10.74 -29.72
C LEU A 99 -31.15 -10.76 -29.05
N ALA A 100 -30.56 -11.95 -28.86
CA ALA A 100 -29.20 -12.08 -28.36
C ALA A 100 -28.17 -11.41 -29.28
N ALA A 101 -28.29 -11.61 -30.61
CA ALA A 101 -27.40 -10.97 -31.58
C ALA A 101 -27.53 -9.44 -31.56
N VAL A 102 -28.76 -8.91 -31.48
CA VAL A 102 -29.01 -7.46 -31.34
C VAL A 102 -28.39 -6.92 -30.05
N LEU A 103 -28.58 -7.60 -28.91
CA LEU A 103 -28.00 -7.17 -27.63
C LEU A 103 -26.47 -7.22 -27.62
N ALA A 104 -25.85 -8.23 -28.25
CA ALA A 104 -24.41 -8.33 -28.36
C ALA A 104 -23.81 -7.23 -29.27
N LEU A 105 -24.48 -6.88 -30.36
CA LEU A 105 -24.06 -5.80 -31.28
C LEU A 105 -24.31 -4.40 -30.71
N ALA A 106 -25.34 -4.23 -29.87
CA ALA A 106 -25.71 -2.96 -29.24
C ALA A 106 -25.06 -2.76 -27.85
N ALA A 107 -24.22 -3.70 -27.38
CA ALA A 107 -23.55 -3.59 -26.09
C ALA A 107 -22.61 -2.36 -26.06
N PRO A 108 -22.77 -1.42 -25.10
CA PRO A 108 -22.04 -0.15 -25.08
C PRO A 108 -20.62 -0.29 -24.54
N TRP A 109 -19.80 -1.13 -25.19
CA TRP A 109 -18.41 -1.35 -24.81
C TRP A 109 -17.62 -0.03 -24.84
N PRO A 110 -16.87 0.30 -23.77
CA PRO A 110 -15.90 1.39 -23.82
C PRO A 110 -14.83 1.14 -24.87
N ASP A 111 -14.15 2.20 -25.31
CA ASP A 111 -12.99 2.08 -26.17
C ASP A 111 -11.93 1.17 -25.52
N HIS A 112 -11.47 0.15 -26.26
CA HIS A 112 -10.43 -0.77 -25.86
C HIS A 112 -9.14 -0.08 -25.36
N ALA A 113 -8.83 1.12 -25.86
CA ALA A 113 -7.69 1.93 -25.43
C ALA A 113 -7.82 2.46 -23.98
N LEU A 114 -9.06 2.52 -23.44
CA LEU A 114 -9.34 2.90 -22.05
C LEU A 114 -9.31 1.70 -21.10
N LEU A 115 -9.45 0.49 -21.63
CA LEU A 115 -9.50 -0.76 -20.86
C LEU A 115 -8.21 -1.59 -20.94
N THR A 116 -7.25 -1.18 -21.77
CA THR A 116 -5.96 -1.86 -21.95
C THR A 116 -4.79 -0.94 -21.66
N GLY A 117 -3.71 -1.52 -21.14
CA GLY A 117 -2.42 -0.86 -20.93
C GLY A 117 -1.30 -1.69 -21.53
N ARG A 118 -0.16 -1.06 -21.81
CA ARG A 118 1.06 -1.80 -22.16
C ARG A 118 1.48 -2.70 -21.00
N ALA A 119 1.82 -3.94 -21.32
CA ALA A 119 2.41 -4.88 -20.39
C ALA A 119 3.90 -5.10 -20.71
N THR A 120 4.62 -5.55 -19.70
CA THR A 120 5.95 -6.13 -19.80
C THR A 120 5.85 -7.61 -19.40
N PRO A 121 6.80 -8.48 -19.81
CA PRO A 121 6.78 -9.87 -19.38
C PRO A 121 6.72 -10.03 -17.86
N SER A 122 7.34 -9.12 -17.09
CA SER A 122 7.27 -9.14 -15.64
C SER A 122 6.09 -8.38 -15.02
N SER A 123 5.13 -7.80 -15.77
CA SER A 123 4.03 -6.97 -15.21
C SER A 123 3.29 -7.60 -14.02
N PHE A 124 3.14 -8.92 -14.03
CA PHE A 124 2.42 -9.70 -13.01
C PHE A 124 3.33 -10.37 -11.99
N HIS A 125 4.64 -10.13 -12.04
CA HIS A 125 5.54 -10.60 -10.99
C HIS A 125 5.25 -9.84 -9.69
N ASP A 126 5.38 -10.54 -8.58
CA ASP A 126 5.31 -9.99 -7.23
C ASP A 126 6.67 -10.06 -6.54
N SER A 127 6.92 -9.13 -5.60
CA SER A 127 8.23 -9.03 -4.95
C SER A 127 8.45 -10.17 -3.95
N PRO A 128 9.51 -10.98 -4.08
CA PRO A 128 9.83 -12.04 -3.12
C PRO A 128 10.38 -11.48 -1.79
N THR A 129 10.76 -10.20 -1.75
CA THR A 129 11.43 -9.55 -0.61
C THR A 129 10.51 -9.26 0.57
N ARG A 130 9.19 -9.29 0.36
CA ARG A 130 8.13 -8.93 1.32
C ARG A 130 8.34 -7.55 1.98
N PHE A 131 8.92 -6.59 1.26
CA PHE A 131 9.21 -5.24 1.79
C PHE A 131 9.97 -5.29 3.13
N SER A 132 10.95 -6.20 3.22
CA SER A 132 11.74 -6.41 4.45
C SER A 132 12.72 -5.26 4.73
N ASP A 133 13.04 -5.08 6.01
CA ASP A 133 14.08 -4.16 6.47
C ASP A 133 15.41 -4.33 5.71
N ALA A 134 15.90 -5.56 5.61
CA ALA A 134 17.12 -5.89 4.89
C ALA A 134 17.04 -5.54 3.39
N SER A 135 15.87 -5.69 2.77
CA SER A 135 15.66 -5.32 1.37
C SER A 135 15.70 -3.81 1.17
N ILE A 136 15.00 -3.04 2.03
CA ILE A 136 14.99 -1.57 2.00
C ILE A 136 16.40 -1.01 2.18
N VAL A 137 17.15 -1.49 3.17
CA VAL A 137 18.53 -1.03 3.45
C VAL A 137 19.52 -1.46 2.36
N ARG A 138 19.33 -2.65 1.76
CA ARG A 138 20.09 -3.07 0.58
C ARG A 138 19.82 -2.15 -0.62
N GLY A 139 18.54 -1.83 -0.85
CA GLY A 139 18.09 -0.93 -1.90
C GLY A 139 18.63 0.48 -1.75
N GLU A 140 18.71 1.03 -0.53
CA GLU A 140 19.30 2.34 -0.25
C GLU A 140 20.73 2.46 -0.80
N ARG A 141 21.57 1.49 -0.47
CA ARG A 141 22.97 1.44 -0.91
C ARG A 141 23.08 1.34 -2.44
N LEU A 142 22.26 0.50 -3.06
CA LEU A 142 22.24 0.33 -4.52
C LEU A 142 21.75 1.60 -5.23
N TYR A 143 20.72 2.25 -4.68
CA TYR A 143 20.13 3.46 -5.24
C TYR A 143 21.12 4.63 -5.22
N GLY A 144 21.84 4.80 -4.11
CA GLY A 144 22.92 5.79 -3.99
C GLY A 144 24.06 5.57 -5.00
N GLN A 145 24.31 4.31 -5.40
CA GLN A 145 25.35 3.96 -6.38
C GLN A 145 24.90 4.10 -7.84
N GLN A 146 23.64 3.77 -8.15
CA GLN A 146 23.17 3.55 -9.53
C GLN A 146 22.11 4.57 -10.01
N CYS A 147 21.35 5.17 -9.09
CA CYS A 147 20.12 5.91 -9.44
C CYS A 147 20.16 7.39 -9.02
N ALA A 148 20.76 7.69 -7.86
CA ALA A 148 20.70 9.01 -7.23
C ALA A 148 21.34 10.14 -8.04
N SER A 149 22.27 9.85 -8.95
CA SER A 149 22.91 10.84 -9.83
C SER A 149 21.93 11.50 -10.82
N CYS A 150 20.89 10.79 -11.25
CA CYS A 150 19.82 11.31 -12.10
C CYS A 150 18.54 11.60 -11.29
N HIS A 151 18.13 10.70 -10.40
CA HIS A 151 16.86 10.79 -9.67
C HIS A 151 16.93 11.61 -8.37
N GLY A 152 18.12 11.96 -7.88
CA GLY A 152 18.30 12.64 -6.59
C GLY A 152 18.16 11.69 -5.40
N ALA A 153 18.74 12.06 -4.25
CA ALA A 153 18.65 11.25 -3.03
C ALA A 153 17.23 11.20 -2.43
N ASP A 154 16.41 12.20 -2.71
CA ASP A 154 14.99 12.29 -2.35
C ASP A 154 14.04 11.67 -3.40
N GLY A 155 14.58 11.25 -4.56
CA GLY A 155 13.83 10.66 -5.66
C GLY A 155 13.11 11.65 -6.58
N ARG A 156 13.30 12.97 -6.42
CA ARG A 156 12.50 13.97 -7.16
C ARG A 156 12.85 14.09 -8.65
N GLY A 157 14.08 13.76 -9.04
CA GLY A 157 14.62 14.00 -10.40
C GLY A 157 15.27 15.36 -10.59
N ASP A 158 15.23 16.24 -9.58
CA ASP A 158 15.70 17.64 -9.61
C ASP A 158 17.25 17.78 -9.57
N THR A 159 17.98 16.89 -10.24
CA THR A 159 19.45 16.91 -10.32
C THR A 159 19.96 17.61 -11.56
N THR A 160 21.18 18.17 -11.52
CA THR A 160 21.81 18.79 -12.69
C THR A 160 21.91 17.84 -13.89
N LEU A 161 22.20 16.55 -13.64
CA LEU A 161 22.23 15.54 -14.70
C LEU A 161 20.82 15.19 -15.18
N GLY A 162 19.89 14.88 -14.28
CA GLY A 162 18.50 14.54 -14.62
C GLY A 162 17.79 15.62 -15.43
N LEU A 163 17.94 16.90 -15.04
CA LEU A 163 17.37 18.04 -15.74
C LEU A 163 18.08 18.39 -17.07
N SER A 164 19.26 17.81 -17.34
CA SER A 164 19.97 17.97 -18.62
C SER A 164 19.53 16.95 -19.69
N LEU A 165 18.80 15.91 -19.32
CA LEU A 165 18.32 14.88 -20.24
C LEU A 165 17.16 15.40 -21.10
N ALA A 166 17.07 14.91 -22.35
CA ALA A 166 15.96 15.21 -23.28
C ALA A 166 14.57 14.81 -22.74
N THR A 167 14.51 13.99 -21.70
CA THR A 167 13.31 13.75 -20.88
C THR A 167 13.77 13.61 -19.44
N ALA A 168 13.36 14.53 -18.58
CA ALA A 168 13.71 14.50 -17.17
C ALA A 168 13.21 13.21 -16.50
N PRO A 169 13.96 12.64 -15.54
CA PRO A 169 13.51 11.49 -14.76
C PRO A 169 12.17 11.79 -14.05
N PRO A 170 11.24 10.82 -13.96
CA PRO A 170 10.02 11.02 -13.20
C PRO A 170 10.32 11.17 -11.70
N ASN A 171 9.55 12.04 -11.03
CA ASN A 171 9.55 12.15 -9.58
C ASN A 171 9.05 10.83 -8.95
N LEU A 172 9.98 10.10 -8.32
CA LEU A 172 9.77 8.83 -7.65
C LEU A 172 9.15 9.00 -6.25
N ALA A 173 9.30 10.17 -5.61
CA ALA A 173 8.57 10.50 -4.39
C ALA A 173 7.07 10.78 -4.65
N GLY A 174 6.69 11.02 -5.91
CA GLY A 174 5.32 11.28 -6.32
C GLY A 174 4.42 10.02 -6.42
N PRO A 175 3.09 10.22 -6.53
CA PRO A 175 2.11 9.12 -6.59
C PRO A 175 2.23 8.25 -7.86
N LEU A 176 3.01 8.65 -8.86
CA LEU A 176 3.23 7.87 -10.08
C LEU A 176 4.03 6.60 -9.85
N LEU A 177 4.93 6.55 -8.85
CA LEU A 177 5.63 5.33 -8.46
C LEU A 177 4.63 4.25 -8.02
N TRP A 178 3.71 4.63 -7.14
CA TRP A 178 2.74 3.75 -6.48
C TRP A 178 1.63 3.22 -7.40
N ARG A 179 1.36 3.91 -8.52
CA ARG A 179 0.38 3.46 -9.53
C ARG A 179 0.96 2.49 -10.57
N ARG A 180 2.28 2.27 -10.62
CA ARG A 180 2.88 1.25 -11.49
C ARG A 180 2.78 -0.12 -10.84
N ALA A 181 2.63 -1.15 -11.67
CA ALA A 181 2.87 -2.51 -11.19
C ALA A 181 4.36 -2.66 -10.90
N ASP A 182 4.71 -3.22 -9.74
CA ASP A 182 6.11 -3.36 -9.32
C ASP A 182 6.92 -4.19 -10.33
N GLY A 183 6.29 -5.17 -10.97
CA GLY A 183 6.84 -5.94 -12.08
C GLY A 183 7.17 -5.12 -13.34
N ASP A 184 6.45 -4.02 -13.62
CA ASP A 184 6.82 -3.05 -14.67
C ASP A 184 8.01 -2.16 -14.24
N LEU A 185 8.16 -1.90 -12.93
CA LEU A 185 9.34 -1.22 -12.39
C LEU A 185 10.58 -2.12 -12.47
N LEU A 186 10.43 -3.42 -12.14
CA LEU A 186 11.46 -4.44 -12.31
C LEU A 186 11.94 -4.46 -13.76
N TRP A 187 11.01 -4.52 -14.72
CA TRP A 187 11.35 -4.51 -16.15
C TRP A 187 12.15 -3.26 -16.52
N ALA A 188 11.70 -2.08 -16.09
CA ALA A 188 12.32 -0.80 -16.43
C ALA A 188 13.73 -0.64 -15.80
N ILE A 189 13.97 -1.19 -14.60
CA ILE A 189 15.31 -1.23 -14.01
C ILE A 189 16.22 -2.17 -14.81
N ARG A 190 15.76 -3.39 -15.08
CA ARG A 190 16.58 -4.43 -15.73
C ARG A 190 16.90 -4.12 -17.19
N HIS A 191 15.95 -3.58 -17.95
CA HIS A 191 16.01 -3.40 -19.41
C HIS A 191 15.99 -1.93 -19.88
N GLY A 192 15.91 -0.97 -18.95
CA GLY A 192 15.86 0.46 -19.27
C GLY A 192 14.51 0.93 -19.81
N LYS A 193 14.39 2.25 -20.02
CA LYS A 193 13.18 2.91 -20.52
C LYS A 193 13.44 4.32 -21.05
N GLY A 194 13.33 4.51 -22.37
CA GLY A 194 13.56 5.82 -22.98
C GLY A 194 15.01 6.26 -22.78
N ALA A 195 15.22 7.36 -22.06
CA ALA A 195 16.56 7.84 -21.69
C ALA A 195 17.19 7.12 -20.48
N MET A 196 16.40 6.34 -19.71
CA MET A 196 16.92 5.54 -18.60
C MET A 196 17.64 4.29 -19.15
N PRO A 197 18.93 4.06 -18.83
CA PRO A 197 19.67 2.90 -19.31
C PRO A 197 19.20 1.60 -18.63
N ALA A 198 19.59 0.46 -19.23
CA ALA A 198 19.38 -0.87 -18.65
C ALA A 198 20.44 -1.18 -17.58
N PHE A 199 20.02 -1.74 -16.45
CA PHE A 199 20.91 -2.20 -15.38
C PHE A 199 20.98 -3.74 -15.36
N GLU A 200 21.41 -4.31 -16.50
CA GLU A 200 21.50 -5.77 -16.73
C GLU A 200 22.42 -6.49 -15.73
N GLN A 201 23.37 -5.76 -15.14
CA GLN A 201 24.34 -6.28 -14.17
C GLN A 201 23.73 -6.64 -12.79
N LEU A 202 22.53 -6.15 -12.44
CA LEU A 202 22.06 -6.13 -11.05
C LEU A 202 21.55 -7.46 -10.46
N SER A 203 20.99 -8.38 -11.26
CA SER A 203 20.05 -9.42 -10.81
C SER A 203 18.66 -8.88 -10.40
N ALA A 204 17.66 -9.78 -10.37
CA ALA A 204 16.33 -9.44 -9.87
C ALA A 204 16.29 -9.07 -8.38
N SER A 205 17.10 -9.72 -7.53
CA SER A 205 17.04 -9.50 -6.07
C SER A 205 17.43 -8.07 -5.69
N ASP A 206 18.36 -7.47 -6.42
CA ASP A 206 18.84 -6.10 -6.25
C ASP A 206 17.83 -5.11 -6.83
N ALA A 207 17.22 -5.44 -7.98
CA ALA A 207 16.18 -4.62 -8.59
C ALA A 207 14.88 -4.59 -7.75
N TRP A 208 14.51 -5.70 -7.09
CA TRP A 208 13.44 -5.72 -6.09
C TRP A 208 13.79 -4.91 -4.83
N ALA A 209 15.02 -5.01 -4.34
CA ALA A 209 15.49 -4.17 -3.23
C ALA A 209 15.46 -2.66 -3.56
N LEU A 210 15.82 -2.28 -4.80
CA LEU A 210 15.66 -0.92 -5.29
C LEU A 210 14.18 -0.47 -5.28
N ILE A 211 13.24 -1.33 -5.67
CA ILE A 211 11.79 -1.00 -5.63
C ILE A 211 11.30 -0.78 -4.20
N ASP A 212 11.70 -1.65 -3.26
CA ASP A 212 11.37 -1.49 -1.84
C ASP A 212 11.94 -0.17 -1.30
N TYR A 213 13.21 0.14 -1.57
CA TYR A 213 13.80 1.41 -1.17
C TYR A 213 13.12 2.62 -1.81
N MET A 214 12.80 2.60 -3.11
CA MET A 214 12.11 3.72 -3.77
C MET A 214 10.76 4.00 -3.10
N LYS A 215 9.99 2.95 -2.75
CA LYS A 215 8.72 3.10 -2.02
C LYS A 215 8.94 3.62 -0.59
N ALA A 216 9.91 3.09 0.13
CA ALA A 216 10.24 3.54 1.48
C ALA A 216 10.69 5.02 1.50
N ASN A 217 11.55 5.42 0.56
CA ASN A 217 12.04 6.79 0.44
C ASN A 217 10.93 7.75 0.01
N ALA A 218 10.05 7.34 -0.93
CA ALA A 218 8.87 8.11 -1.30
C ALA A 218 7.93 8.36 -0.10
N ALA A 219 7.71 7.33 0.74
CA ALA A 219 6.95 7.45 1.98
C ALA A 219 7.59 8.45 2.96
N GLY A 220 8.90 8.36 3.19
CA GLY A 220 9.63 9.28 4.05
C GLY A 220 9.66 10.72 3.53
N THR A 221 9.84 10.91 2.22
CA THR A 221 9.80 12.23 1.58
C THR A 221 8.41 12.85 1.69
N SER A 222 7.34 12.10 1.38
CA SER A 222 5.95 12.52 1.60
C SER A 222 5.72 12.98 3.04
N LEU A 223 6.17 12.21 4.03
CA LEU A 223 5.93 12.51 5.43
C LEU A 223 6.72 13.73 5.93
N ARG A 224 7.91 14.01 5.36
CA ARG A 224 8.65 15.26 5.61
C ARG A 224 8.00 16.48 4.96
N GLU A 225 7.42 16.34 3.78
CA GLU A 225 6.86 17.45 3.00
C GLU A 225 5.42 17.82 3.41
N THR A 226 4.54 16.82 3.62
CA THR A 226 3.10 17.04 3.86
C THR A 226 2.63 16.64 5.26
N GLY A 227 3.52 16.16 6.13
CA GLY A 227 3.16 15.65 7.46
C GLY A 227 2.27 14.39 7.44
N THR A 228 2.09 13.78 6.27
CA THR A 228 1.14 12.69 6.00
C THR A 228 1.72 11.73 4.96
N TRP A 229 1.25 10.49 4.92
CA TRP A 229 1.54 9.58 3.82
C TRP A 229 0.48 9.75 2.73
N GLN A 230 0.87 10.30 1.59
CA GLN A 230 -0.02 10.49 0.42
C GLN A 230 -0.44 9.17 -0.22
N GLN A 231 0.30 8.07 0.03
CA GLN A 231 0.03 6.73 -0.46
C GLN A 231 0.29 5.75 0.70
N PRO A 232 -0.57 4.75 0.95
CA PRO A 232 -0.38 3.81 2.03
C PRO A 232 0.88 2.96 1.93
N VAL A 233 1.53 2.85 3.08
CA VAL A 233 2.84 2.24 3.25
C VAL A 233 2.66 1.00 4.10
N ARG A 234 3.19 -0.14 3.67
CA ARG A 234 3.20 -1.33 4.52
C ARG A 234 4.17 -1.13 5.67
N LEU A 235 3.88 -1.70 6.83
CA LEU A 235 4.91 -1.94 7.83
C LEU A 235 5.98 -2.85 7.19
N PRO A 236 7.27 -2.50 7.22
CA PRO A 236 8.31 -3.40 6.73
C PRO A 236 8.25 -4.76 7.42
N THR A 237 8.62 -5.82 6.70
CA THR A 237 8.81 -7.12 7.36
C THR A 237 10.04 -7.01 8.25
N LEU A 238 9.82 -6.95 9.57
CA LEU A 238 10.85 -6.86 10.60
C LEU A 238 10.99 -8.23 11.28
N ARG A 239 12.22 -8.63 11.56
CA ARG A 239 12.48 -9.85 12.34
C ARG A 239 11.96 -9.71 13.77
N LEU A 240 11.51 -10.83 14.35
CA LEU A 240 11.01 -10.91 15.72
C LEU A 240 11.86 -11.89 16.54
N ASP A 241 12.21 -11.48 17.75
CA ASP A 241 12.71 -12.32 18.84
C ASP A 241 11.72 -12.20 20.01
N CYS A 242 10.85 -13.20 20.19
CA CYS A 242 9.77 -13.23 21.17
C CYS A 242 10.01 -14.35 22.17
N THR A 243 9.85 -14.11 23.48
CA THR A 243 10.08 -15.17 24.49
C THR A 243 8.91 -16.15 24.60
N ARG A 244 7.69 -15.71 24.26
CA ARG A 244 6.44 -16.49 24.44
C ARG A 244 5.89 -17.14 23.17
N THR A 245 6.43 -16.83 21.99
CA THR A 245 5.93 -17.36 20.70
C THR A 245 7.06 -17.71 19.74
N ALA A 246 6.86 -18.73 18.91
CA ALA A 246 7.79 -19.12 17.84
C ALA A 246 7.59 -18.27 16.55
N LEU A 247 7.24 -16.99 16.70
CA LEU A 247 7.06 -16.06 15.58
C LEU A 247 8.38 -15.34 15.32
N HIS A 248 8.70 -15.16 14.04
CA HIS A 248 10.01 -14.70 13.56
C HIS A 248 9.92 -13.45 12.66
N GLY A 249 8.73 -13.03 12.24
CA GLY A 249 8.53 -11.85 11.39
C GLY A 249 7.18 -11.18 11.60
N THR A 250 7.14 -9.85 11.43
CA THR A 250 5.88 -9.06 11.48
C THR A 250 4.86 -9.45 10.41
N ASP A 251 5.31 -10.07 9.31
CA ASP A 251 4.47 -10.65 8.24
C ASP A 251 3.63 -11.85 8.71
N GLN A 252 3.95 -12.43 9.86
CA GLN A 252 3.20 -13.52 10.50
C GLN A 252 2.08 -13.03 11.44
N TRP A 253 2.00 -11.73 11.73
CA TRP A 253 0.95 -11.12 12.58
C TRP A 253 -0.31 -10.73 11.81
N GLN A 254 -0.67 -11.48 10.75
CA GLN A 254 -1.83 -11.17 9.90
C GLN A 254 -3.14 -11.13 10.71
N GLY A 255 -3.97 -10.11 10.47
CA GLY A 255 -5.21 -9.88 11.20
C GLY A 255 -5.02 -9.24 12.58
N GLN A 256 -3.79 -9.06 13.07
CA GLN A 256 -3.48 -8.33 14.30
C GLN A 256 -3.03 -6.91 13.98
N ARG A 257 -3.35 -5.95 14.85
CA ARG A 257 -2.67 -4.65 14.80
C ARG A 257 -1.26 -4.81 15.34
N VAL A 258 -0.34 -4.04 14.81
CA VAL A 258 1.07 -4.05 15.24
C VAL A 258 1.47 -2.67 15.72
N ARG A 259 1.99 -2.57 16.94
CA ARG A 259 2.61 -1.34 17.46
C ARG A 259 4.12 -1.52 17.52
N VAL A 260 4.84 -0.70 16.78
CA VAL A 260 6.30 -0.67 16.83
C VAL A 260 6.72 0.48 17.74
N VAL A 261 7.49 0.17 18.78
CA VAL A 261 8.05 1.15 19.72
C VAL A 261 9.56 1.16 19.56
N LEU A 262 10.13 2.31 19.24
CA LEU A 262 11.57 2.48 19.17
C LEU A 262 12.11 2.79 20.57
N ALA A 263 13.17 2.09 20.97
CA ALA A 263 13.78 2.26 22.27
C ALA A 263 14.26 3.69 22.51
N ARG A 264 14.21 4.11 23.77
CA ARG A 264 14.73 5.39 24.25
C ARG A 264 15.66 5.11 25.43
N ALA A 265 16.84 5.73 25.43
CA ALA A 265 17.80 5.56 26.51
C ALA A 265 17.19 5.93 27.87
N GLY A 266 17.29 5.02 28.84
CA GLY A 266 16.75 5.20 30.19
C GLY A 266 15.22 5.05 30.32
N ALA A 267 14.51 4.70 29.25
CA ALA A 267 13.08 4.38 29.33
C ALA A 267 12.85 2.94 29.83
N MET A 268 11.73 2.73 30.53
CA MET A 268 11.25 1.39 30.87
C MET A 268 10.63 0.69 29.66
N ALA A 269 10.58 -0.64 29.70
CA ALA A 269 9.87 -1.41 28.68
C ALA A 269 8.38 -1.01 28.64
N PRO A 270 7.81 -0.72 27.45
CA PRO A 270 6.41 -0.33 27.33
C PRO A 270 5.47 -1.46 27.79
N LEU A 271 4.31 -1.06 28.31
CA LEU A 271 3.22 -1.96 28.67
C LEU A 271 2.56 -2.51 27.40
N GLU A 272 2.21 -3.79 27.41
CA GLU A 272 1.46 -4.41 26.31
C GLU A 272 -0.02 -3.98 26.32
N ASP A 273 -0.61 -3.74 25.14
CA ASP A 273 -2.03 -3.42 25.00
C ASP A 273 -2.77 -4.63 24.42
N PRO A 274 -3.83 -5.16 25.05
CA PRO A 274 -4.48 -6.41 24.62
C PRO A 274 -5.18 -6.33 23.24
N ARG A 275 -5.21 -5.16 22.58
CA ARG A 275 -5.83 -4.93 21.27
C ARG A 275 -4.85 -4.97 20.10
N MET A 276 -3.56 -5.16 20.36
CA MET A 276 -2.48 -5.18 19.37
C MET A 276 -1.30 -6.04 19.84
N GLN A 277 -0.46 -6.48 18.91
CA GLN A 277 0.86 -7.03 19.24
C GLN A 277 1.89 -5.91 19.20
N SER A 278 2.80 -5.87 20.16
CA SER A 278 3.87 -4.87 20.15
C SER A 278 5.23 -5.45 19.84
N LEU A 279 6.07 -4.63 19.22
CA LEU A 279 7.48 -4.91 18.93
C LEU A 279 8.34 -3.76 19.47
N LEU A 280 9.33 -4.07 20.28
CA LEU A 280 10.34 -3.12 20.76
C LEU A 280 11.61 -3.20 19.89
N LEU A 281 11.93 -2.12 19.19
CA LEU A 281 13.20 -1.97 18.46
C LEU A 281 14.27 -1.39 19.38
N ASP A 282 15.24 -2.21 19.74
CA ASP A 282 16.30 -1.83 20.68
C ASP A 282 17.70 -2.29 20.20
N PRO A 283 18.22 -1.73 19.09
CA PRO A 283 19.51 -2.15 18.50
C PRO A 283 20.73 -1.80 19.36
N LYS A 284 20.53 -1.09 20.48
CA LYS A 284 21.59 -0.68 21.42
C LYS A 284 21.39 -1.27 22.83
N HIS A 285 20.42 -2.16 23.03
CA HIS A 285 20.07 -2.76 24.32
C HIS A 285 19.85 -1.73 25.45
N LEU A 286 19.21 -0.61 25.12
CA LEU A 286 18.95 0.54 25.98
C LEU A 286 17.84 0.29 27.01
N VAL A 287 16.94 -0.66 26.76
CA VAL A 287 15.75 -0.92 27.57
C VAL A 287 15.90 -2.24 28.32
N ALA A 288 16.23 -2.13 29.60
CA ALA A 288 16.32 -3.27 30.51
C ALA A 288 15.01 -4.08 30.53
N ALA A 289 15.12 -5.41 30.60
CA ALA A 289 13.98 -6.34 30.56
C ALA A 289 13.17 -6.41 31.87
N ILE A 290 13.08 -5.30 32.62
CA ILE A 290 12.47 -5.24 33.94
C ILE A 290 10.95 -5.04 33.80
N GLY A 291 10.24 -6.12 33.47
CA GLY A 291 8.83 -6.24 33.77
C GLY A 291 8.63 -6.30 35.29
N HIS A 292 7.74 -5.49 35.84
CA HIS A 292 7.33 -5.65 37.23
C HIS A 292 6.49 -6.92 37.35
N ALA A 293 6.63 -7.66 38.45
CA ALA A 293 5.91 -8.92 38.66
C ALA A 293 4.39 -8.72 38.53
N GLY A 294 3.78 -9.39 37.55
CA GLY A 294 2.34 -9.28 37.25
C GLY A 294 1.94 -8.24 36.19
N VAL A 295 2.88 -7.47 35.63
CA VAL A 295 2.59 -6.44 34.60
C VAL A 295 3.10 -6.91 33.23
N PRO A 296 2.23 -7.11 32.22
CA PRO A 296 2.66 -7.55 30.90
C PRO A 296 3.38 -6.42 30.14
N THR A 297 4.69 -6.59 29.94
CA THR A 297 5.50 -5.75 29.05
C THR A 297 5.61 -6.38 27.66
N VAL A 298 6.00 -5.56 26.68
CA VAL A 298 6.25 -6.02 25.31
C VAL A 298 7.28 -7.16 25.27
N ASP A 299 6.87 -8.29 24.69
CA ASP A 299 7.61 -9.56 24.66
C ASP A 299 8.55 -9.68 23.46
N CYS A 300 8.13 -9.16 22.32
CA CYS A 300 8.85 -9.28 21.07
C CYS A 300 9.81 -8.11 20.88
N ARG A 301 11.06 -8.43 20.56
CA ARG A 301 12.15 -7.47 20.34
C ARG A 301 12.76 -7.63 18.96
N ASN A 302 13.39 -6.56 18.48
CA ASN A 302 14.29 -6.58 17.34
C ASN A 302 15.51 -5.71 17.68
N THR A 303 16.71 -6.27 17.48
CA THR A 303 18.00 -5.62 17.78
C THR A 303 18.82 -5.32 16.52
N ASP A 304 18.23 -5.51 15.33
CA ASP A 304 18.89 -5.31 14.05
C ASP A 304 18.95 -3.81 13.71
N GLN A 305 20.14 -3.33 13.36
CA GLN A 305 20.33 -1.96 12.89
C GLN A 305 19.61 -1.70 11.55
N GLN A 306 19.38 -2.75 10.74
CA GLN A 306 18.64 -2.64 9.48
C GLN A 306 17.16 -2.33 9.71
N ALA A 307 16.54 -2.92 10.75
CA ALA A 307 15.16 -2.61 11.13
C ALA A 307 15.00 -1.14 11.52
N TRP A 308 15.93 -0.61 12.33
CA TRP A 308 15.97 0.80 12.68
C TRP A 308 16.13 1.69 11.44
N ARG A 309 17.10 1.39 10.57
CA ARG A 309 17.37 2.18 9.36
C ARG A 309 16.19 2.16 8.37
N ALA A 310 15.52 1.02 8.20
CA ALA A 310 14.34 0.90 7.35
C ALA A 310 13.21 1.82 7.83
N LEU A 311 12.99 1.94 9.14
CA LEU A 311 12.00 2.87 9.70
C LEU A 311 12.43 4.34 9.64
N GLU A 312 13.73 4.66 9.72
CA GLU A 312 14.23 6.02 9.44
C GLU A 312 13.84 6.45 8.03
N ILE A 313 14.05 5.57 7.04
CA ILE A 313 13.71 5.81 5.63
C ILE A 313 12.19 5.94 5.46
N VAL A 314 11.40 4.96 5.91
CA VAL A 314 9.92 4.93 5.76
C VAL A 314 9.22 6.10 6.44
N THR A 315 9.69 6.52 7.62
CA THR A 315 9.08 7.64 8.35
C THR A 315 9.69 8.99 8.00
N GLY A 316 10.80 9.00 7.25
CA GLY A 316 11.57 10.20 6.93
C GLY A 316 12.11 10.96 8.14
N THR A 317 12.10 10.33 9.33
CA THR A 317 12.45 10.94 10.61
C THR A 317 13.97 11.04 10.75
N ALA A 318 14.49 12.17 11.22
CA ALA A 318 15.93 12.31 11.42
C ALA A 318 16.42 11.40 12.57
N PRO A 319 17.66 10.85 12.53
CA PRO A 319 18.15 9.92 13.56
C PRO A 319 18.05 10.45 14.99
N ALA A 320 18.20 11.77 15.20
CA ALA A 320 18.06 12.44 16.49
C ALA A 320 16.60 12.53 17.03
N GLN A 321 15.61 12.13 16.23
CA GLN A 321 14.18 12.16 16.54
C GLN A 321 13.55 10.74 16.58
N MET A 322 14.36 9.69 16.39
CA MET A 322 13.89 8.30 16.39
C MET A 322 13.67 7.73 17.80
N ASP A 323 14.41 8.23 18.79
CA ASP A 323 14.35 7.75 20.17
C ASP A 323 12.94 7.89 20.75
N GLY A 324 12.29 6.76 21.07
CA GLY A 324 10.93 6.74 21.63
C GLY A 324 9.80 6.96 20.62
N LEU A 325 10.10 6.98 19.32
CA LEU A 325 9.09 7.03 18.26
C LEU A 325 8.17 5.80 18.34
N GLN A 326 6.86 5.99 18.15
CA GLN A 326 5.90 4.90 18.07
C GLN A 326 5.16 4.92 16.74
N LEU A 327 4.95 3.75 16.16
CA LEU A 327 4.16 3.53 14.95
C LEU A 327 3.06 2.51 15.23
N ILE A 328 1.89 2.68 14.60
CA ILE A 328 0.83 1.67 14.60
C ILE A 328 0.51 1.28 13.16
N ALA A 329 0.46 -0.03 12.90
CA ALA A 329 -0.12 -0.63 11.72
C ALA A 329 -1.46 -1.31 12.02
N ASP A 330 -2.36 -1.29 11.04
CA ASP A 330 -3.65 -1.98 11.10
C ASP A 330 -3.54 -3.49 10.83
N ARG A 331 -4.69 -4.17 10.84
CA ARG A 331 -4.82 -5.63 10.71
C ARG A 331 -4.38 -6.16 9.33
N ASP A 332 -4.33 -5.29 8.33
CA ASP A 332 -3.92 -5.60 6.95
C ASP A 332 -2.43 -5.26 6.68
N GLY A 333 -1.72 -4.81 7.73
CA GLY A 333 -0.29 -4.51 7.73
C GLY A 333 0.06 -3.12 7.17
N TRP A 334 -0.90 -2.20 7.05
CA TRP A 334 -0.63 -0.82 6.64
C TRP A 334 -0.24 0.03 7.83
N LEU A 335 0.81 0.84 7.70
CA LEU A 335 1.13 1.88 8.67
C LEU A 335 0.05 2.98 8.64
N ARG A 336 -0.46 3.34 9.82
CA ARG A 336 -1.60 4.25 9.98
C ARG A 336 -1.32 5.47 10.83
N ALA A 337 -0.53 5.33 11.90
CA ALA A 337 -0.27 6.40 12.86
C ALA A 337 1.19 6.44 13.30
N ARG A 338 1.65 7.64 13.68
CA ARG A 338 2.99 7.91 14.23
C ARG A 338 2.88 8.91 15.38
N LYS A 339 3.54 8.62 16.49
CA LYS A 339 3.66 9.49 17.67
C LYS A 339 5.13 9.73 18.01
N SER A 340 5.53 10.99 18.22
CA SER A 340 6.89 11.34 18.65
C SER A 340 7.05 11.19 20.16
N ALA A 341 8.28 10.97 20.62
CA ALA A 341 8.62 10.95 22.05
C ALA A 341 8.47 12.32 22.74
N SER A 342 8.36 13.42 21.98
CA SER A 342 7.94 14.74 22.47
C SER A 342 6.49 14.75 22.95
N ASP A 343 5.65 13.91 22.35
CA ASP A 343 4.20 13.95 22.47
C ASP A 343 3.72 12.92 23.51
N ASP A 344 4.65 12.31 24.26
CA ASP A 344 4.32 11.12 25.03
C ASP A 344 3.31 11.41 26.15
N ALA A 345 3.43 12.61 26.75
CA ALA A 345 2.61 13.12 27.84
C ALA A 345 1.12 13.37 27.47
N SER A 346 0.76 13.52 26.19
CA SER A 346 -0.63 13.74 25.76
C SER A 346 -1.42 12.46 25.47
N GLY A 347 -0.77 11.29 25.50
CA GLY A 347 -1.38 10.06 24.99
C GLY A 347 -1.47 10.03 23.46
N TRP A 348 -2.22 9.08 22.91
CA TRP A 348 -2.52 9.02 21.47
C TRP A 348 -3.73 9.91 21.12
N SER A 349 -3.82 10.33 19.87
CA SER A 349 -4.87 11.22 19.38
C SER A 349 -5.19 10.97 17.90
N ASP A 350 -6.37 11.43 17.47
CA ASP A 350 -6.79 11.35 16.06
C ASP A 350 -5.86 12.15 15.12
N THR A 351 -5.13 13.14 15.66
CA THR A 351 -4.12 13.90 14.91
C THR A 351 -2.83 13.12 14.62
N ASP A 352 -2.60 11.98 15.28
CA ASP A 352 -1.43 11.11 15.06
C ASP A 352 -1.59 10.21 13.82
N MET A 353 -2.80 10.15 13.25
CA MET A 353 -3.10 9.39 12.03
C MET A 353 -2.47 10.07 10.81
N LEU A 354 -1.64 9.33 10.07
CA LEU A 354 -0.87 9.79 8.92
C LEU A 354 -1.52 9.49 7.56
N CYS A 355 -2.43 8.52 7.50
CA CYS A 355 -3.22 8.14 6.33
C CYS A 355 -4.69 8.50 6.61
N ARG A 356 -5.22 9.57 6.01
CA ARG A 356 -6.62 10.01 6.14
C ARG A 356 -7.28 10.19 4.78
N SER A 357 -8.58 9.94 4.70
CA SER A 357 -9.41 10.30 3.55
C SER A 357 -9.56 11.83 3.45
N PRO A 358 -9.43 12.44 2.26
CA PRO A 358 -9.68 13.87 2.06
C PRO A 358 -11.09 14.32 2.44
N LEU A 359 -12.06 13.40 2.48
CA LEU A 359 -13.44 13.69 2.85
C LEU A 359 -13.61 13.96 4.36
N GLY A 360 -12.66 13.53 5.21
CA GLY A 360 -12.69 13.78 6.66
C GLY A 360 -12.47 15.24 7.06
N THR A 361 -12.10 16.14 6.14
CA THR A 361 -11.82 17.56 6.45
C THR A 361 -13.00 18.52 6.25
N GLN A 362 -14.21 18.05 5.90
CA GLN A 362 -15.34 18.97 5.63
C GLN A 362 -16.23 19.33 6.83
N ASP A 363 -16.14 18.65 7.98
CA ASP A 363 -17.12 18.81 9.09
C ASP A 363 -16.58 19.34 10.43
N THR A 364 -15.39 19.97 10.49
CA THR A 364 -14.89 20.59 11.75
C THR A 364 -14.37 22.02 11.66
N ASN A 365 -14.25 22.60 10.46
CA ASN A 365 -13.85 24.01 10.29
C ASN A 365 -15.05 24.97 10.37
N GLN A 366 -15.73 25.02 11.53
CA GLN A 366 -16.63 26.15 11.82
C GLN A 366 -16.65 26.68 13.26
N ASP A 367 -15.93 26.07 14.22
CA ASP A 367 -15.69 26.68 15.53
C ASP A 367 -14.28 27.28 15.63
N GLY A 368 -14.21 28.57 15.30
CA GLY A 368 -13.03 29.39 15.50
C GLY A 368 -12.75 29.66 16.99
N SER A 369 -12.18 28.68 17.70
CA SER A 369 -11.62 28.90 19.04
C SER A 369 -10.22 28.30 19.17
N GLY A 370 -9.23 29.08 18.75
CA GLY A 370 -7.82 28.82 19.08
C GLY A 370 -7.60 28.93 20.59
N LYS A 371 -7.69 27.80 21.30
CA LYS A 371 -7.20 27.59 22.67
C LYS A 371 -7.21 26.09 23.02
N GLY A 372 -6.26 25.35 22.45
CA GLY A 372 -5.84 24.07 23.03
C GLY A 372 -5.24 24.34 24.40
N THR A 373 -6.05 24.23 25.46
CA THR A 373 -5.62 24.50 26.82
C THR A 373 -4.63 23.43 27.27
N ALA A 374 -3.47 23.86 27.78
CA ALA A 374 -2.51 22.97 28.42
C ALA A 374 -3.07 22.49 29.78
N VAL A 375 -3.91 21.46 29.78
CA VAL A 375 -4.53 20.85 30.98
C VAL A 375 -3.84 19.54 31.40
N ALA A 376 -2.74 19.14 30.73
CA ALA A 376 -1.94 17.98 31.15
C ALA A 376 -1.13 18.23 32.44
N ALA A 377 -0.78 19.49 32.73
CA ALA A 377 0.01 19.89 33.89
C ALA A 377 -0.86 20.02 35.17
N GLY A 378 -1.27 18.89 35.74
CA GLY A 378 -1.97 18.87 37.04
C GLY A 378 -2.87 17.65 37.31
N LEU A 379 -3.12 16.79 36.32
CA LEU A 379 -3.92 15.58 36.52
C LEU A 379 -3.10 14.48 37.23
N GLY A 380 -3.67 13.87 38.26
CA GLY A 380 -3.07 12.69 38.90
C GLY A 380 -2.96 11.51 37.93
N GLN A 381 -1.97 10.63 38.14
CA GLN A 381 -1.57 9.54 37.22
C GLN A 381 -2.74 8.70 36.69
N ALA A 382 -3.73 8.39 37.53
CA ALA A 382 -4.91 7.62 37.13
C ALA A 382 -5.78 8.32 36.06
N ASN A 383 -5.90 9.65 36.12
CA ASN A 383 -6.62 10.43 35.10
C ASN A 383 -5.81 10.55 33.81
N GLN A 384 -4.48 10.68 33.89
CA GLN A 384 -3.61 10.68 32.71
C GLN A 384 -3.69 9.34 31.96
N ALA A 385 -3.65 8.21 32.69
CA ALA A 385 -3.80 6.87 32.10
C ALA A 385 -5.16 6.69 31.39
N ARG A 386 -6.26 7.15 32.01
CA ARG A 386 -7.60 7.09 31.40
C ARG A 386 -7.71 7.94 30.13
N VAL A 387 -7.17 9.16 30.14
CA VAL A 387 -7.17 10.03 28.94
C VAL A 387 -6.34 9.42 27.81
N ALA A 388 -5.18 8.84 28.12
CA ALA A 388 -4.35 8.15 27.14
C ALA A 388 -5.03 6.91 26.54
N GLN A 389 -5.77 6.13 27.35
CA GLN A 389 -6.60 5.02 26.86
C GLN A 389 -7.71 5.49 25.93
N GLN A 390 -8.47 6.52 26.31
CA GLN A 390 -9.55 7.11 25.50
C GLN A 390 -9.02 7.72 24.19
N GLY A 391 -7.82 8.28 24.20
CA GLY A 391 -7.13 8.75 22.99
C GLY A 391 -6.78 7.63 22.03
N LEU A 392 -6.21 6.52 22.54
CA LEU A 392 -5.90 5.33 21.74
C LEU A 392 -7.16 4.60 21.26
N GLU A 393 -8.24 4.59 22.05
CA GLU A 393 -9.56 4.07 21.63
C GLU A 393 -10.12 4.82 20.42
N ARG A 394 -10.09 6.16 20.44
CA ARG A 394 -10.55 6.97 19.30
C ARG A 394 -9.69 6.77 18.06
N LEU A 395 -8.37 6.78 18.20
CA LEU A 395 -7.45 6.50 17.09
C LEU A 395 -7.71 5.10 16.49
N ILE A 396 -7.94 4.08 17.32
CA ILE A 396 -8.28 2.72 16.87
C ILE A 396 -9.62 2.69 16.13
N ALA A 397 -10.65 3.38 16.64
CA ALA A 397 -11.95 3.47 16.00
C ALA A 397 -11.87 4.20 14.65
N ALA A 398 -11.11 5.30 14.57
CA ALA A 398 -10.88 6.03 13.33
C ALA A 398 -10.11 5.19 12.29
N MET A 399 -9.11 4.40 12.71
CA MET A 399 -8.40 3.47 11.82
C MET A 399 -9.31 2.37 11.25
N ASP A 400 -10.30 1.89 12.01
CA ASP A 400 -11.27 0.89 11.55
C ASP A 400 -12.41 1.50 10.71
N ALA A 401 -12.75 2.77 10.93
CA ALA A 401 -13.72 3.51 10.12
C ALA A 401 -13.19 3.85 8.72
N GLU A 402 -11.87 4.06 8.59
CA GLU A 402 -11.17 4.27 7.33
C GLU A 402 -10.25 3.08 7.00
N PRO A 403 -10.77 1.91 6.55
CA PRO A 403 -9.94 0.74 6.25
C PRO A 403 -9.10 0.97 4.99
N VAL A 404 -7.80 0.61 5.05
CA VAL A 404 -6.86 0.85 3.93
C VAL A 404 -6.79 -0.32 2.96
N ARG A 405 -6.95 -0.06 1.65
CA ARG A 405 -6.96 -1.08 0.59
C ARG A 405 -6.10 -0.72 -0.61
N PHE A 406 -4.94 -1.38 -0.73
CA PHE A 406 -4.10 -1.28 -1.94
C PHE A 406 -4.69 -2.06 -3.11
N ILE A 407 -5.11 -1.31 -4.14
CA ILE A 407 -5.57 -1.86 -5.42
C ILE A 407 -4.46 -1.63 -6.46
N LYS A 408 -3.76 -2.70 -6.85
CA LYS A 408 -2.71 -2.66 -7.89
C LYS A 408 -3.37 -2.22 -9.21
N GLY A 409 -3.03 -1.02 -9.71
CA GLY A 409 -3.65 -0.45 -10.92
C GLY A 409 -4.71 0.63 -10.68
N GLY A 410 -4.72 1.29 -9.52
CA GLY A 410 -5.39 2.58 -9.34
C GLY A 410 -5.60 2.94 -7.88
N PHE A 411 -5.89 4.22 -7.61
CA PHE A 411 -5.70 4.85 -6.31
C PHE A 411 -6.02 4.02 -5.07
N VAL A 412 -5.11 4.13 -4.11
CA VAL A 412 -5.27 3.61 -2.76
C VAL A 412 -6.06 4.61 -1.92
N HIS A 413 -7.17 4.14 -1.35
CA HIS A 413 -7.65 4.52 -0.03
C HIS A 413 -8.22 3.25 0.58
#